data_AF-A0A8T4CSN9-F1
#
_entry.id   AF-A0A8T4CSN9-F1
#
_cell.length_a   1.000
_cell.length_b   1.000
_cell.length_c   1.000
_cell.angle_alpha   90.00
_cell.angle_beta   90.00
_cell.angle_gamma   90.00
#
_symmetry.space_group_name_H-M   'P 1'
#
loop_
_entity.id
_entity.type
_entity.pdbx_description
1 polymer ?
#
loop_
_entity_poly.entity_id
_entity_poly.type
_entity_poly.pdbx_seq_one_letter_code
_entity_poly.pdbx_strand_id
1 'polypeptide(L)'
;MPIIHCKFSSGQRVPFIVSKSKDRASLPLLIPLLYVQFKLKYRAYNTASRCLRTIEAFYDYALLRNIDLEKEIFAGRFENVLSLISGFSAWLTVGRQATNVVAAVGVETSVPMNSRTRDQHLSALKAFLSWCAERFIPRPQSTRESGISIAFSNAALAIDRRFSSHILNLKQSRSRERSLTDEHIQLIRTYATPYAELNPFPERVQLRNWLIIELFLETGMRRGELLKLYSSDINQGSLNAYVSISNRENDPEDIRADEPALKTYERVIGISNQLYEIYEEYLREWRRPFRKGIRKKVPFQYLFISDRGRPLSLRALSNIFDLLFYCIDKDCPGVISSLSPHDLRHTFATNFLKYLIEECDLDMEQAKDQLKRICGWSANSSMPSLYASRYVAESANIFNSKRVCLTRNK
;
A
#
# COMPACT_ATOMS: atom_id res chain seq x y z
N MET A 1 -7.01 -20.65 -11.43
CA MET A 1 -7.99 -19.82 -12.17
C MET A 1 -7.42 -18.42 -12.32
N PRO A 2 -7.66 -17.57 -13.34
CA PRO A 2 -7.12 -16.21 -13.37
C PRO A 2 -8.07 -15.17 -12.74
N ILE A 3 -7.49 -14.13 -12.13
CA ILE A 3 -8.20 -12.89 -11.78
C ILE A 3 -8.24 -11.95 -12.99
N ILE A 4 -9.44 -11.50 -13.35
CA ILE A 4 -9.66 -10.43 -14.33
C ILE A 4 -9.99 -9.11 -13.65
N HIS A 5 -9.68 -8.01 -14.32
CA HIS A 5 -9.90 -6.66 -13.84
C HIS A 5 -10.99 -6.00 -14.69
N CYS A 6 -12.17 -5.77 -14.10
CA CYS A 6 -13.27 -5.11 -14.79
C CYS A 6 -13.32 -3.64 -14.39
N LYS A 7 -13.45 -2.74 -15.38
CA LYS A 7 -13.72 -1.32 -15.20
C LYS A 7 -15.12 -1.03 -15.73
N PHE A 8 -16.01 -0.58 -14.86
CA PHE A 8 -17.37 -0.17 -15.24
C PHE A 8 -17.35 1.21 -15.89
N SER A 9 -18.43 1.58 -16.59
CA SER A 9 -18.61 2.91 -17.19
C SER A 9 -18.56 4.04 -16.16
N SER A 10 -18.94 3.76 -14.91
CA SER A 10 -18.77 4.66 -13.77
C SER A 10 -17.32 4.89 -13.34
N GLY A 11 -16.35 4.21 -13.97
CA GLY A 11 -14.95 4.17 -13.57
C GLY A 11 -14.64 3.18 -12.44
N GLN A 12 -15.67 2.61 -11.78
CA GLN A 12 -15.49 1.63 -10.70
C GLN A 12 -14.70 0.42 -11.18
N ARG A 13 -13.69 0.02 -10.39
CA ARG A 13 -12.88 -1.17 -10.69
C ARG A 13 -13.21 -2.31 -9.76
N VAL A 14 -13.50 -3.48 -10.32
CA VAL A 14 -13.83 -4.68 -9.54
C VAL A 14 -13.05 -5.89 -10.07
N PRO A 15 -12.30 -6.58 -9.21
CA PRO A 15 -11.62 -7.82 -9.58
C PRO A 15 -12.56 -9.04 -9.48
N PHE A 16 -12.45 -9.98 -10.43
CA PHE A 16 -13.22 -11.22 -10.46
C PHE A 16 -12.31 -12.43 -10.68
N ILE A 17 -12.60 -13.57 -10.04
CA ILE A 17 -11.99 -14.86 -10.39
C ILE A 17 -12.87 -15.53 -11.44
N VAL A 18 -12.28 -15.97 -12.54
CA VAL A 18 -13.01 -16.66 -13.62
C VAL A 18 -12.53 -18.09 -13.81
N SER A 19 -13.43 -18.96 -14.29
CA SER A 19 -13.05 -20.32 -14.66
C SER A 19 -12.11 -20.30 -15.88
N LYS A 20 -11.12 -21.22 -15.89
CA LYS A 20 -10.29 -21.46 -17.09
C LYS A 20 -11.09 -22.39 -18.00
N SER A 21 -11.71 -21.87 -19.05
CA SER A 21 -12.24 -22.70 -20.15
C SER A 21 -11.50 -22.33 -21.43
N LYS A 22 -11.01 -23.35 -22.16
CA LYS A 22 -10.37 -23.16 -23.48
C LYS A 22 -11.41 -22.95 -24.59
N ASP A 23 -12.62 -23.47 -24.42
CA ASP A 23 -13.63 -23.60 -25.47
C ASP A 23 -14.93 -22.81 -25.20
N ARG A 24 -15.04 -22.13 -24.05
CA ARG A 24 -16.20 -21.31 -23.68
C ARG A 24 -15.76 -20.00 -23.06
N ALA A 25 -16.66 -19.00 -23.11
CA ALA A 25 -16.45 -17.73 -22.42
C ALA A 25 -16.15 -17.96 -20.93
N SER A 26 -15.06 -17.36 -20.42
CA SER A 26 -14.68 -17.45 -19.02
C SER A 26 -15.76 -16.81 -18.14
N LEU A 27 -16.45 -17.64 -17.35
CA LEU A 27 -17.48 -17.17 -16.43
C LEU A 27 -16.88 -16.93 -15.03
N PRO A 28 -17.33 -15.88 -14.30
CA PRO A 28 -16.96 -15.70 -12.91
C PRO A 28 -17.37 -16.90 -12.05
N LEU A 29 -16.51 -17.28 -11.11
CA LEU A 29 -16.87 -18.22 -10.05
C LEU A 29 -17.93 -17.59 -9.14
N LEU A 30 -18.98 -18.34 -8.82
CA LEU A 30 -20.20 -17.81 -8.22
C LEU A 30 -19.96 -17.35 -6.78
N ILE A 31 -19.39 -18.20 -5.92
CA ILE A 31 -19.17 -17.82 -4.51
C ILE A 31 -18.19 -16.64 -4.39
N PRO A 32 -17.02 -16.62 -5.06
CA PRO A 32 -16.14 -15.46 -5.04
C PRO A 32 -16.79 -14.20 -5.61
N LEU A 33 -17.58 -14.30 -6.69
CA LEU A 33 -18.33 -13.16 -7.24
C LEU A 33 -19.29 -12.58 -6.19
N LEU A 34 -20.08 -13.42 -5.52
CA LEU A 34 -21.00 -12.97 -4.47
C LEU A 34 -20.23 -12.32 -3.32
N TYR A 35 -19.10 -12.88 -2.89
CA TYR A 35 -18.28 -12.28 -1.85
C TYR A 35 -17.77 -10.88 -2.25
N VAL A 36 -17.34 -10.73 -3.50
CA VAL A 36 -16.93 -9.44 -4.03
C VAL A 36 -18.07 -8.43 -3.96
N GLN A 37 -19.26 -8.80 -4.45
CA GLN A 37 -20.41 -7.90 -4.49
C GLN A 37 -20.91 -7.51 -3.09
N PHE A 38 -20.96 -8.46 -2.14
CA PHE A 38 -21.55 -8.23 -0.83
C PHE A 38 -20.57 -7.75 0.23
N LYS A 39 -19.27 -8.04 0.11
CA LYS A 39 -18.28 -7.72 1.16
C LYS A 39 -17.12 -6.85 0.68
N LEU A 40 -16.77 -6.87 -0.61
CA LEU A 40 -15.58 -6.15 -1.12
C LEU A 40 -15.90 -4.96 -2.03
N LYS A 41 -17.13 -4.80 -2.52
CA LYS A 41 -17.54 -3.78 -3.50
C LYS A 41 -17.13 -2.35 -3.13
N TYR A 42 -17.20 -2.01 -1.84
CA TYR A 42 -16.85 -0.68 -1.32
C TYR A 42 -15.50 -0.65 -0.59
N ARG A 43 -14.70 -1.71 -0.71
CA ARG A 43 -13.31 -1.71 -0.23
C ARG A 43 -12.41 -1.18 -1.32
N ALA A 44 -11.30 -0.56 -0.92
CA ALA A 44 -10.25 -0.15 -1.86
C ALA A 44 -9.85 -1.33 -2.75
N TYR A 45 -9.73 -1.07 -4.05
CA TYR A 45 -9.49 -2.10 -5.08
C TYR A 45 -8.32 -3.02 -4.74
N ASN A 46 -7.18 -2.47 -4.30
CA ASN A 46 -6.00 -3.25 -3.94
C ASN A 46 -6.22 -4.18 -2.74
N THR A 47 -7.09 -3.78 -1.80
CA THR A 47 -7.51 -4.65 -0.69
C THR A 47 -8.38 -5.80 -1.20
N ALA A 48 -9.37 -5.51 -2.05
CA ALA A 48 -10.22 -6.52 -2.67
C ALA A 48 -9.41 -7.51 -3.53
N SER A 49 -8.52 -6.99 -4.38
CA SER A 49 -7.64 -7.79 -5.25
C SER A 49 -6.71 -8.70 -4.43
N ARG A 50 -6.10 -8.20 -3.35
CA ARG A 50 -5.29 -9.04 -2.44
C ARG A 50 -6.11 -10.15 -1.81
N CYS A 51 -7.34 -9.85 -1.38
CA CYS A 51 -8.24 -10.87 -0.83
C CYS A 51 -8.58 -11.94 -1.87
N LEU A 52 -8.93 -11.56 -3.10
CA LEU A 52 -9.20 -12.50 -4.19
C LEU A 52 -7.98 -13.32 -4.58
N ARG A 53 -6.76 -12.77 -4.56
CA ARG A 53 -5.53 -13.56 -4.79
C ARG A 53 -5.33 -14.65 -3.73
N THR A 54 -5.81 -14.43 -2.50
CA THR A 54 -5.86 -15.47 -1.47
C THR A 54 -6.89 -16.53 -1.84
N ILE A 55 -8.10 -16.11 -2.19
CA ILE A 55 -9.21 -17.02 -2.50
C ILE A 55 -8.86 -17.86 -3.73
N GLU A 56 -8.36 -17.24 -4.80
CA GLU A 56 -7.84 -17.88 -6.02
C GLU A 56 -6.79 -18.94 -5.66
N ALA A 57 -5.80 -18.59 -4.84
CA ALA A 57 -4.78 -19.53 -4.41
C ALA A 57 -5.35 -20.72 -3.60
N PHE A 58 -6.37 -20.49 -2.77
CA PHE A 58 -7.03 -21.55 -2.02
C PHE A 58 -7.87 -22.46 -2.92
N TYR A 59 -8.54 -21.90 -3.93
CA TYR A 59 -9.23 -22.67 -4.97
C TYR A 59 -8.26 -23.53 -5.78
N ASP A 60 -7.13 -22.97 -6.21
CA ASP A 60 -6.09 -23.72 -6.91
C ASP A 60 -5.54 -24.85 -6.01
N TYR A 61 -5.32 -24.57 -4.72
CA TYR A 61 -4.87 -25.59 -3.75
C TYR A 61 -5.89 -26.71 -3.53
N ALA A 62 -7.18 -26.38 -3.44
CA ALA A 62 -8.25 -27.38 -3.29
C ALA A 62 -8.39 -28.26 -4.54
N LEU A 63 -8.25 -27.67 -5.73
CA LEU A 63 -8.24 -28.42 -6.98
C LEU A 63 -7.09 -29.42 -7.05
N LEU A 64 -5.89 -29.05 -6.59
CA LEU A 64 -4.75 -29.98 -6.48
C LEU A 64 -5.02 -31.16 -5.53
N ARG A 65 -6.02 -31.03 -4.65
CA ARG A 65 -6.50 -32.07 -3.73
C ARG A 65 -7.76 -32.77 -4.20
N ASN A 66 -8.21 -32.51 -5.43
CA ASN A 66 -9.45 -33.03 -5.99
C ASN A 66 -10.70 -32.66 -5.16
N ILE A 67 -10.68 -31.50 -4.50
CA ILE A 67 -11.83 -30.96 -3.75
C ILE A 67 -12.44 -29.79 -4.53
N ASP A 68 -13.71 -29.93 -4.88
CA ASP A 68 -14.53 -28.86 -5.47
C ASP A 68 -15.10 -27.96 -4.37
N LEU A 69 -14.46 -26.82 -4.14
CA LEU A 69 -14.87 -25.87 -3.09
C LEU A 69 -16.28 -25.31 -3.31
N GLU A 70 -16.70 -25.06 -4.54
CA GLU A 70 -18.05 -24.54 -4.80
C GLU A 70 -19.08 -25.56 -4.33
N LYS A 71 -18.90 -26.82 -4.73
CA LYS A 71 -19.79 -27.93 -4.33
C LYS A 71 -19.81 -28.14 -2.81
N GLU A 72 -18.65 -28.13 -2.14
CA GLU A 72 -18.58 -28.35 -0.70
C GLU A 72 -19.19 -27.19 0.11
N ILE A 73 -18.94 -25.94 -0.30
CA ILE A 73 -19.49 -24.76 0.37
C ILE A 73 -21.00 -24.67 0.16
N PHE A 74 -21.50 -24.88 -1.06
CA PHE A 74 -22.94 -24.89 -1.35
C PHE A 74 -23.71 -25.93 -0.55
N ALA A 75 -23.09 -27.10 -0.32
CA ALA A 75 -23.67 -28.16 0.47
C ALA A 75 -23.49 -27.98 1.99
N GLY A 76 -22.86 -26.89 2.44
CA GLY A 76 -22.59 -26.65 3.86
C GLY A 76 -21.56 -27.59 4.49
N ARG A 77 -20.80 -28.36 3.69
CA ARG A 77 -19.80 -29.34 4.17
C ARG A 77 -18.46 -28.68 4.49
N PHE A 78 -18.45 -27.79 5.49
CA PHE A 78 -17.25 -27.03 5.87
C PHE A 78 -16.13 -27.88 6.45
N GLU A 79 -16.41 -29.08 6.97
CA GLU A 79 -15.36 -29.98 7.47
C GLU A 79 -14.33 -30.33 6.39
N ASN A 80 -14.81 -30.66 5.18
CA ASN A 80 -13.95 -30.95 4.02
C ASN A 80 -13.11 -29.74 3.63
N VAL A 81 -13.71 -28.54 3.66
CA VAL A 81 -13.02 -27.28 3.36
C VAL A 81 -11.96 -26.96 4.42
N LEU A 82 -12.27 -27.16 5.70
CA LEU A 82 -11.37 -26.86 6.82
C LEU A 82 -10.21 -27.84 6.94
N SER A 83 -10.38 -29.08 6.46
CA SER A 83 -9.30 -30.07 6.38
C SER A 83 -8.10 -29.58 5.55
N LEU A 84 -8.34 -28.68 4.60
CA LEU A 84 -7.32 -28.14 3.71
C LEU A 84 -6.42 -27.08 4.35
N ILE A 85 -6.84 -26.45 5.45
CA ILE A 85 -6.20 -25.23 5.98
C ILE A 85 -4.75 -25.47 6.40
N SER A 86 -4.47 -26.61 7.06
CA SER A 86 -3.11 -26.93 7.51
C SER A 86 -2.15 -27.11 6.34
N GLY A 87 -2.56 -27.89 5.33
CA GLY A 87 -1.77 -28.05 4.11
C GLY A 87 -1.64 -26.76 3.31
N PHE A 88 -2.70 -25.95 3.23
CA PHE A 88 -2.67 -24.65 2.55
C PHE A 88 -1.72 -23.66 3.22
N SER A 89 -1.71 -23.58 4.56
CA SER A 89 -0.80 -22.73 5.31
C SER A 89 0.68 -23.10 5.07
N ALA A 90 0.98 -24.40 5.08
CA ALA A 90 2.30 -24.91 4.73
C ALA A 90 2.66 -24.58 3.28
N TRP A 91 1.73 -24.83 2.34
CA TRP A 91 1.90 -24.54 0.91
C TRP A 91 2.18 -23.06 0.63
N LEU A 92 1.50 -22.14 1.32
CA LEU A 92 1.79 -20.71 1.23
C LEU A 92 3.21 -20.37 1.71
N THR A 93 3.68 -21.04 2.78
CA THR A 93 5.01 -20.79 3.37
C THR A 93 6.11 -21.13 2.38
N VAL A 94 5.97 -22.22 1.63
CA VAL A 94 6.94 -22.69 0.62
C VAL A 94 6.72 -22.10 -0.78
N GLY A 95 6.08 -20.93 -0.87
CA GLY A 95 5.96 -20.22 -2.15
C GLY A 95 5.01 -20.88 -3.15
N ARG A 96 4.01 -21.65 -2.68
CA ARG A 96 3.00 -22.33 -3.51
C ARG A 96 3.53 -23.49 -4.37
N GLN A 97 4.61 -24.15 -3.96
CA GLN A 97 5.18 -25.28 -4.71
C GLN A 97 4.86 -26.67 -4.15
N ALA A 98 4.70 -26.85 -2.83
CA ALA A 98 4.50 -28.20 -2.26
C ALA A 98 3.11 -28.78 -2.53
N THR A 99 3.01 -29.63 -3.55
CA THR A 99 1.78 -30.37 -3.83
C THR A 99 1.55 -31.53 -2.86
N ASN A 100 2.52 -31.95 -2.04
CA ASN A 100 2.38 -32.94 -0.98
C ASN A 100 3.24 -32.56 0.23
N VAL A 101 2.67 -32.56 1.45
CA VAL A 101 3.37 -32.20 2.71
C VAL A 101 4.45 -33.23 3.10
N VAL A 102 4.68 -34.28 2.29
CA VAL A 102 5.66 -35.34 2.55
C VAL A 102 6.78 -35.41 1.50
N ALA A 103 6.78 -34.56 0.46
CA ALA A 103 7.84 -34.62 -0.54
C ALA A 103 8.16 -33.24 -1.12
N ALA A 104 9.36 -32.75 -0.83
CA ALA A 104 10.23 -32.04 -1.79
C ALA A 104 11.50 -31.54 -1.09
N VAL A 105 12.50 -32.42 -0.99
CA VAL A 105 13.90 -31.98 -1.01
C VAL A 105 14.26 -31.80 -2.49
N GLY A 106 14.68 -30.61 -2.89
CA GLY A 106 15.35 -30.39 -4.19
C GLY A 106 14.50 -29.85 -5.35
N VAL A 107 13.73 -28.78 -5.16
CA VAL A 107 13.19 -27.98 -6.28
C VAL A 107 13.61 -26.51 -6.11
N GLU A 108 13.99 -25.89 -7.23
CA GLU A 108 14.57 -24.56 -7.40
C GLU A 108 13.92 -23.47 -6.52
N THR A 109 14.79 -22.65 -5.94
CA THR A 109 14.54 -21.72 -4.84
C THR A 109 13.57 -20.59 -5.18
N SER A 110 12.26 -20.86 -5.08
CA SER A 110 11.28 -19.79 -4.86
C SER A 110 11.45 -19.24 -3.44
N VAL A 111 11.43 -17.91 -3.30
CA VAL A 111 11.63 -17.25 -2.00
C VAL A 111 10.45 -17.59 -1.06
N PRO A 112 10.69 -18.16 0.13
CA PRO A 112 9.65 -18.44 1.10
C PRO A 112 8.79 -17.21 1.40
N MET A 113 7.48 -17.40 1.55
CA MET A 113 6.59 -16.27 1.83
C MET A 113 6.86 -15.75 3.25
N ASN A 114 7.05 -14.43 3.37
CA ASN A 114 7.15 -13.78 4.67
C ASN A 114 5.93 -14.12 5.54
N SER A 115 6.17 -14.53 6.80
CA SER A 115 5.14 -14.95 7.76
C SER A 115 4.02 -13.92 7.93
N ARG A 116 4.31 -12.61 7.85
CA ARG A 116 3.29 -11.55 7.92
C ARG A 116 2.38 -11.56 6.70
N THR A 117 2.95 -11.73 5.51
CA THR A 117 2.18 -11.82 4.27
C THR A 117 1.32 -13.09 4.30
N ARG A 118 1.88 -14.20 4.78
CA ARG A 118 1.13 -15.44 5.00
C ARG A 118 -0.03 -15.25 5.98
N ASP A 119 0.19 -14.63 7.14
CA ASP A 119 -0.85 -14.38 8.14
C ASP A 119 -1.95 -13.43 7.60
N GLN A 120 -1.61 -12.47 6.74
CA GLN A 120 -2.58 -11.65 6.01
C GLN A 120 -3.42 -12.47 5.03
N HIS A 121 -2.82 -13.41 4.31
CA HIS A 121 -3.54 -14.36 3.47
C HIS A 121 -4.49 -15.22 4.32
N LEU A 122 -4.01 -15.81 5.42
CA LEU A 122 -4.85 -16.63 6.30
C LEU A 122 -6.01 -15.84 6.90
N SER A 123 -5.78 -14.59 7.32
CA SER A 123 -6.85 -13.73 7.85
C SER A 123 -7.89 -13.37 6.79
N ALA A 124 -7.46 -13.11 5.55
CA ALA A 124 -8.38 -12.87 4.43
C ALA A 124 -9.20 -14.14 4.11
N LEU A 125 -8.57 -15.31 4.14
CA LEU A 125 -9.26 -16.58 3.93
C LEU A 125 -10.26 -16.89 5.06
N LYS A 126 -9.88 -16.65 6.32
CA LYS A 126 -10.76 -16.76 7.48
C LYS A 126 -12.03 -15.94 7.27
N ALA A 127 -11.89 -14.65 6.92
CA ALA A 127 -13.02 -13.76 6.70
C ALA A 127 -13.93 -14.22 5.55
N PHE A 128 -13.35 -14.77 4.48
CA PHE A 128 -14.10 -15.35 3.37
C PHE A 128 -14.88 -16.60 3.81
N LEU A 129 -14.24 -17.55 4.49
CA LEU A 129 -14.88 -18.80 4.92
C LEU A 129 -15.93 -18.57 6.02
N SER A 130 -15.69 -17.65 6.95
CA SER A 130 -16.71 -17.22 7.92
C SER A 130 -17.94 -16.67 7.22
N TRP A 131 -17.76 -15.81 6.21
CA TRP A 131 -18.90 -15.30 5.43
C TRP A 131 -19.61 -16.41 4.64
N CYS A 132 -18.87 -17.37 4.09
CA CYS A 132 -19.47 -18.52 3.42
C CYS A 132 -20.32 -19.35 4.40
N ALA A 133 -19.80 -19.62 5.60
CA ALA A 133 -20.52 -20.34 6.64
C ALA A 133 -21.79 -19.58 7.06
N GLU A 134 -21.70 -18.25 7.24
CA GLU A 134 -22.84 -17.38 7.54
C GLU A 134 -23.96 -17.43 6.49
N ARG A 135 -23.59 -17.64 5.22
CA ARG A 135 -24.50 -17.54 4.09
C ARG A 135 -25.09 -18.87 3.65
N PHE A 136 -24.28 -19.93 3.63
CA PHE A 136 -24.65 -21.20 3.01
C PHE A 136 -25.00 -22.29 4.02
N ILE A 137 -24.69 -22.11 5.31
CA ILE A 137 -25.29 -22.92 6.37
C ILE A 137 -26.69 -22.35 6.64
N PRO A 138 -27.76 -23.15 6.50
CA PRO A 138 -29.11 -22.68 6.77
C PRO A 138 -29.23 -22.05 8.17
N ARG A 139 -29.96 -20.94 8.31
CA ARG A 139 -30.30 -20.42 9.65
C ARG A 139 -31.51 -21.19 10.18
N PRO A 140 -31.51 -21.59 11.47
CA PRO A 140 -32.69 -22.19 12.08
C PRO A 140 -33.82 -21.16 12.06
N GLN A 141 -34.95 -21.47 11.41
CA GLN A 141 -36.10 -20.57 11.36
C GLN A 141 -36.96 -20.66 12.63
N SER A 142 -36.68 -21.63 13.51
CA SER A 142 -37.35 -21.78 14.81
C SER A 142 -36.41 -22.38 15.86
N THR A 143 -36.73 -22.15 17.14
CA THR A 143 -36.06 -22.73 18.32
C THR A 143 -36.14 -24.27 18.40
N ARG A 144 -36.88 -24.93 17.49
CA ARG A 144 -37.01 -26.40 17.44
C ARG A 144 -36.00 -27.10 16.52
N GLU A 145 -35.22 -26.36 15.72
CA GLU A 145 -34.19 -26.93 14.85
C GLU A 145 -32.80 -26.84 15.50
N SER A 146 -32.66 -27.50 16.67
CA SER A 146 -31.43 -27.51 17.46
C SER A 146 -30.21 -28.00 16.66
N GLY A 147 -30.37 -28.97 15.75
CA GLY A 147 -29.29 -29.49 14.91
C GLY A 147 -28.65 -28.46 13.96
N ILE A 148 -29.45 -27.56 13.37
CA ILE A 148 -28.95 -26.54 12.43
C ILE A 148 -28.22 -25.42 13.18
N SER A 149 -28.76 -24.98 14.31
CA SER A 149 -28.10 -24.03 15.21
C SER A 149 -26.74 -24.54 15.71
N ILE A 150 -26.67 -25.83 16.06
CA ILE A 150 -25.45 -26.51 16.47
C ILE A 150 -24.44 -26.60 15.32
N ALA A 151 -24.88 -27.00 14.11
CA ALA A 151 -23.99 -27.08 12.93
C ALA A 151 -23.37 -25.72 12.58
N PHE A 152 -24.16 -24.65 12.63
CA PHE A 152 -23.68 -23.27 12.43
C PHE A 152 -22.64 -22.87 13.48
N SER A 153 -22.97 -23.06 14.77
CA SER A 153 -22.09 -22.72 15.88
C SER A 153 -20.78 -23.52 15.83
N ASN A 154 -20.86 -24.80 15.49
CA ASN A 154 -19.71 -25.68 15.31
C ASN A 154 -18.82 -25.23 14.15
N ALA A 155 -19.39 -24.86 13.01
CA ALA A 155 -18.61 -24.37 11.87
C ALA A 155 -17.90 -23.05 12.20
N ALA A 156 -18.60 -22.09 12.82
CA ALA A 156 -18.01 -20.81 13.22
C ALA A 156 -16.86 -20.99 14.22
N LEU A 157 -17.06 -21.81 15.26
CA LEU A 157 -16.02 -22.14 16.24
C LEU A 157 -14.86 -22.91 15.62
N ALA A 158 -15.13 -23.85 14.71
CA ALA A 158 -14.10 -24.62 14.02
C ALA A 158 -13.23 -23.73 13.12
N ILE A 159 -13.83 -22.81 12.38
CA ILE A 159 -13.12 -21.79 11.60
C ILE A 159 -12.22 -20.97 12.53
N ASP A 160 -12.77 -20.42 13.60
CA ASP A 160 -12.00 -19.56 14.51
C ASP A 160 -10.78 -20.31 15.09
N ARG A 161 -11.01 -21.50 15.66
CA ARG A 161 -9.95 -22.34 16.24
C ARG A 161 -8.88 -22.73 15.22
N ARG A 162 -9.28 -23.20 14.03
CA ARG A 162 -8.35 -23.63 12.97
C ARG A 162 -7.47 -22.47 12.50
N PHE A 163 -8.01 -21.27 12.31
CA PHE A 163 -7.18 -20.15 11.87
C PHE A 163 -6.31 -19.58 12.99
N SER A 164 -6.83 -19.52 14.22
CA SER A 164 -6.07 -19.05 15.39
C SER A 164 -4.85 -19.95 15.68
N SER A 165 -4.89 -21.24 15.35
CA SER A 165 -3.72 -22.14 15.47
C SER A 165 -2.66 -21.98 14.37
N HIS A 166 -2.98 -21.32 13.25
CA HIS A 166 -2.06 -21.16 12.11
C HIS A 166 -1.54 -19.72 11.95
N ILE A 167 -2.22 -18.73 12.54
CA ILE A 167 -1.78 -17.33 12.52
C ILE A 167 -0.80 -17.11 13.67
N LEU A 168 0.44 -16.75 13.36
CA LEU A 168 1.50 -16.62 14.35
C LEU A 168 1.47 -15.27 15.08
N ASN A 169 0.87 -14.23 14.49
CA ASN A 169 0.83 -12.88 15.06
C ASN A 169 2.23 -12.38 15.48
N LEU A 170 3.26 -12.66 14.67
CA LEU A 170 4.63 -12.30 15.01
C LEU A 170 4.71 -10.81 15.32
N LYS A 171 5.20 -10.48 16.51
CA LYS A 171 5.56 -9.10 16.88
C LYS A 171 6.63 -8.62 15.91
N GLN A 172 6.55 -7.34 15.52
CA GLN A 172 7.58 -6.74 14.67
C GLN A 172 8.95 -6.94 15.33
N SER A 173 9.87 -7.63 14.63
CA SER A 173 11.30 -7.40 14.81
C SER A 173 11.54 -5.89 14.69
N ARG A 174 12.47 -5.33 15.50
CA ARG A 174 12.80 -3.89 15.50
C ARG A 174 12.86 -3.41 14.05
N SER A 175 11.86 -2.62 13.65
CA SER A 175 11.81 -2.02 12.34
C SER A 175 13.08 -1.19 12.18
N ARG A 176 13.77 -1.34 11.04
CA ARG A 176 14.81 -0.37 10.67
C ARG A 176 14.23 1.04 10.76
N GLU A 177 15.06 2.00 11.16
CA GLU A 177 14.67 3.40 11.12
C GLU A 177 14.54 3.84 9.66
N ARG A 178 13.43 4.49 9.33
CA ARG A 178 13.02 4.77 7.94
C ARG A 178 13.15 6.24 7.57
N SER A 179 13.09 7.15 8.53
CA SER A 179 13.36 8.56 8.21
C SER A 179 14.79 8.71 7.70
N LEU A 180 15.06 9.80 6.99
CA LEU A 180 16.39 10.17 6.50
C LEU A 180 16.94 11.30 7.39
N THR A 181 18.27 11.39 7.51
CA THR A 181 18.91 12.51 8.20
C THR A 181 19.10 13.67 7.22
N ASP A 182 19.49 14.84 7.71
CA ASP A 182 19.72 16.00 6.84
C ASP A 182 20.84 15.73 5.84
N GLU A 183 21.87 14.97 6.22
CA GLU A 183 22.96 14.53 5.33
C GLU A 183 22.43 13.61 4.22
N HIS A 184 21.54 12.67 4.55
CA HIS A 184 20.91 11.81 3.55
C HIS A 184 20.03 12.61 2.58
N ILE A 185 19.28 13.60 3.07
CA ILE A 185 18.45 14.48 2.22
C ILE A 185 19.35 15.29 1.29
N GLN A 186 20.44 15.86 1.80
CA GLN A 186 21.38 16.62 1.00
C GLN A 186 22.04 15.76 -0.07
N LEU A 187 22.42 14.52 0.27
CA LEU A 187 22.94 13.55 -0.69
C LEU A 187 21.92 13.25 -1.79
N ILE A 188 20.67 12.98 -1.43
CA ILE A 188 19.60 12.77 -2.42
C ILE A 188 19.44 13.98 -3.33
N ARG A 189 19.46 15.20 -2.76
CA ARG A 189 19.37 16.44 -3.53
C ARG A 189 20.52 16.58 -4.51
N THR A 190 21.75 16.25 -4.12
CA THR A 190 22.93 16.25 -5.03
C THR A 190 22.71 15.40 -6.29
N TYR A 191 22.05 14.23 -6.17
CA TYR A 191 21.74 13.37 -7.33
C TYR A 191 20.43 13.72 -8.04
N ALA A 192 19.53 14.46 -7.40
CA ALA A 192 18.22 14.78 -7.96
C ALA A 192 18.15 16.16 -8.62
N THR A 193 19.04 17.10 -8.26
CA THR A 193 19.06 18.47 -8.76
C THR A 193 19.12 18.48 -10.29
N PRO A 194 18.24 19.24 -10.98
CA PRO A 194 18.29 19.37 -12.43
C PRO A 194 19.65 19.87 -12.92
N TYR A 195 20.12 19.32 -14.03
CA TYR A 195 21.40 19.59 -14.69
C TYR A 195 22.66 19.25 -13.88
N ALA A 196 22.52 18.65 -12.69
CA ALA A 196 23.67 18.16 -11.95
C ALA A 196 24.34 17.01 -12.71
N GLU A 197 25.67 16.98 -12.69
CA GLU A 197 26.48 15.96 -13.36
C GLU A 197 26.17 14.54 -12.83
N LEU A 198 25.88 14.44 -11.53
CA LEU A 198 25.52 13.19 -10.87
C LEU A 198 24.07 12.76 -11.10
N ASN A 199 23.26 13.58 -11.77
CA ASN A 199 21.84 13.26 -11.97
C ASN A 199 21.68 12.13 -13.00
N PRO A 200 21.15 10.95 -12.60
CA PRO A 200 21.15 9.78 -13.47
C PRO A 200 20.02 9.83 -14.53
N PHE A 201 19.16 10.84 -14.49
CA PHE A 201 18.02 10.92 -15.37
C PHE A 201 18.32 11.75 -16.63
N PRO A 202 17.66 11.45 -17.76
CA PRO A 202 17.67 12.35 -18.91
C PRO A 202 17.10 13.74 -18.54
N GLU A 203 17.77 14.80 -18.98
CA GLU A 203 17.44 16.22 -18.71
C GLU A 203 15.93 16.52 -18.74
N ARG A 204 15.25 16.05 -19.80
CA ARG A 204 13.80 16.18 -20.03
C ARG A 204 12.88 15.71 -18.90
N VAL A 205 13.36 14.93 -17.93
CA VAL A 205 12.56 14.47 -16.78
C VAL A 205 13.18 14.85 -15.43
N GLN A 206 14.33 15.51 -15.41
CA GLN A 206 15.00 15.87 -14.18
C GLN A 206 14.15 16.83 -13.35
N LEU A 207 13.63 17.92 -13.93
CA LEU A 207 12.76 18.86 -13.20
C LEU A 207 11.49 18.19 -12.66
N ARG A 208 10.88 17.28 -13.44
CA ARG A 208 9.73 16.48 -13.00
C ARG A 208 10.10 15.66 -11.76
N ASN A 209 11.22 14.95 -11.80
CA ASN A 209 11.64 14.06 -10.72
C ASN A 209 12.05 14.85 -9.47
N TRP A 210 12.71 15.99 -9.65
CA TRP A 210 13.02 16.95 -8.60
C TRP A 210 11.75 17.43 -7.89
N LEU A 211 10.78 17.94 -8.65
CA LEU A 211 9.48 18.38 -8.12
C LEU A 211 8.76 17.26 -7.35
N ILE A 212 8.82 16.02 -7.81
CA ILE A 212 8.24 14.86 -7.10
C ILE A 212 8.89 14.68 -5.72
N ILE A 213 10.22 14.75 -5.64
CA ILE A 213 10.99 14.52 -4.42
C ILE A 213 10.71 15.64 -3.42
N GLU A 214 10.77 16.90 -3.85
CA GLU A 214 10.52 18.05 -2.99
C GLU A 214 9.07 18.10 -2.51
N LEU A 215 8.08 17.74 -3.35
CA LEU A 215 6.70 17.57 -2.89
C LEU A 215 6.55 16.53 -1.79
N PHE A 216 7.27 15.40 -1.87
CA PHE A 216 7.24 14.41 -0.79
C PHE A 216 7.89 14.94 0.49
N LEU A 217 9.00 15.66 0.37
CA LEU A 217 9.72 16.24 1.51
C LEU A 217 8.92 17.35 2.20
N GLU A 218 8.23 18.22 1.45
CA GLU A 218 7.48 19.34 2.02
C GLU A 218 6.08 18.96 2.53
N THR A 219 5.45 17.93 1.97
CA THR A 219 4.03 17.62 2.29
C THR A 219 3.84 16.30 3.03
N GLY A 220 4.84 15.42 2.99
CA GLY A 220 4.73 14.04 3.46
C GLY A 220 3.64 13.23 2.78
N MET A 221 3.12 13.64 1.61
CA MET A 221 2.02 12.93 0.95
C MET A 221 2.38 11.48 0.56
N ARG A 222 1.39 10.63 0.36
CA ARG A 222 1.62 9.26 -0.12
C ARG A 222 1.82 9.22 -1.63
N ARG A 223 2.53 8.21 -2.12
CA ARG A 223 2.68 7.96 -3.57
C ARG A 223 1.36 7.94 -4.35
N GLY A 224 0.29 7.42 -3.73
CA GLY A 224 -1.04 7.38 -4.34
C GLY A 224 -1.67 8.77 -4.47
N GLU A 225 -1.44 9.62 -3.47
CA GLU A 225 -1.89 11.02 -3.42
C GLU A 225 -1.18 11.84 -4.50
N LEU A 226 0.17 11.77 -4.55
CA LEU A 226 0.98 12.47 -5.56
C LEU A 226 0.53 12.15 -6.99
N LEU A 227 0.32 10.86 -7.29
CA LEU A 227 -0.05 10.41 -8.63
C LEU A 227 -1.51 10.73 -9.01
N LYS A 228 -2.31 11.24 -8.07
CA LYS A 228 -3.69 11.69 -8.28
C LYS A 228 -3.85 13.21 -8.32
N LEU A 229 -2.77 13.95 -8.13
CA LEU A 229 -2.76 15.40 -8.33
C LEU A 229 -3.05 15.74 -9.80
N TYR A 230 -3.93 16.71 -10.00
CA TYR A 230 -4.12 17.41 -11.27
C TYR A 230 -3.20 18.63 -11.34
N SER A 231 -2.97 19.13 -12.54
CA SER A 231 -2.22 20.37 -12.77
C SER A 231 -2.92 21.63 -12.27
N SER A 232 -4.10 21.52 -11.67
CA SER A 232 -4.86 22.62 -11.06
C SER A 232 -4.93 22.50 -9.53
N ASP A 233 -4.33 21.45 -8.95
CA ASP A 233 -4.41 21.21 -7.51
C ASP A 233 -3.36 21.99 -6.71
N ILE A 234 -2.40 22.62 -7.38
CA ILE A 234 -1.40 23.47 -6.75
C ILE A 234 -1.69 24.92 -7.14
N ASN A 235 -1.93 25.76 -6.14
CA ASN A 235 -2.39 27.14 -6.33
C ASN A 235 -1.67 28.10 -5.39
N GLN A 236 -1.38 29.31 -5.88
CA GLN A 236 -0.87 30.42 -5.09
C GLN A 236 -2.03 31.03 -4.28
N GLY A 237 -1.93 31.05 -2.95
CA GLY A 237 -2.82 31.81 -2.08
C GLY A 237 -2.30 33.22 -1.80
N SER A 238 -2.96 33.94 -0.89
CA SER A 238 -2.56 35.31 -0.52
C SER A 238 -1.23 35.39 0.25
N LEU A 239 -0.91 34.35 1.04
CA LEU A 239 0.29 34.31 1.88
C LEU A 239 1.24 33.16 1.51
N ASN A 240 0.70 32.01 1.14
CA ASN A 240 1.47 30.80 0.81
C ASN A 240 0.87 30.11 -0.43
N ALA A 241 1.65 29.25 -1.06
CA ALA A 241 1.13 28.30 -2.03
C ALA A 241 0.60 27.04 -1.34
N TYR A 242 -0.35 26.36 -1.98
CA TYR A 242 -1.05 25.21 -1.40
C TYR A 242 -1.20 24.09 -2.42
N VAL A 243 -1.14 22.85 -1.92
CA VAL A 243 -1.48 21.64 -2.66
C VAL A 243 -2.75 21.01 -2.08
N SER A 244 -3.74 20.79 -2.94
CA SER A 244 -5.01 20.15 -2.59
C SER A 244 -4.97 18.65 -2.91
N ILE A 245 -5.12 17.81 -1.88
CA ILE A 245 -5.24 16.37 -2.03
C ILE A 245 -6.73 16.02 -1.99
N SER A 246 -7.29 15.65 -3.14
CA SER A 246 -8.68 15.25 -3.29
C SER A 246 -8.83 13.75 -3.59
N ASN A 247 -9.98 13.20 -3.22
CA ASN A 247 -10.38 11.83 -3.49
C ASN A 247 -10.90 11.71 -4.92
N ARG A 248 -10.07 11.14 -5.79
CA ARG A 248 -10.40 10.89 -7.20
C ARG A 248 -10.32 9.40 -7.53
N GLU A 249 -10.76 8.56 -6.60
CA GLU A 249 -10.85 7.12 -6.83
C GLU A 249 -11.94 6.80 -7.86
N ASN A 250 -11.65 5.81 -8.72
CA ASN A 250 -12.52 5.37 -9.80
C ASN A 250 -12.76 6.45 -10.85
N ASP A 251 -11.78 7.31 -11.11
CA ASP A 251 -11.86 8.29 -12.20
C ASP A 251 -11.99 7.57 -13.57
N PRO A 252 -13.08 7.78 -14.32
CA PRO A 252 -13.28 7.20 -15.65
C PRO A 252 -12.15 7.55 -16.64
N GLU A 253 -11.51 8.72 -16.49
CA GLU A 253 -10.42 9.18 -17.36
C GLU A 253 -9.04 8.61 -16.94
N ASP A 254 -8.96 7.91 -15.79
CA ASP A 254 -7.75 7.23 -15.38
C ASP A 254 -7.55 5.94 -16.19
N ILE A 255 -6.61 6.01 -17.14
CA ILE A 255 -6.24 4.90 -18.02
C ILE A 255 -5.20 3.94 -17.42
N ARG A 256 -4.67 4.21 -16.23
CA ARG A 256 -3.64 3.36 -15.62
C ARG A 256 -4.26 2.03 -15.23
N ALA A 257 -3.58 0.91 -15.49
CA ALA A 257 -4.07 -0.41 -15.08
C ALA A 257 -4.17 -0.55 -13.56
N ASP A 258 -3.13 -0.13 -12.84
CA ASP A 258 -3.11 -0.01 -11.38
C ASP A 258 -3.41 1.44 -11.00
N GLU A 259 -4.65 1.71 -10.58
CA GLU A 259 -5.07 3.05 -10.15
C GLU A 259 -4.38 3.40 -8.82
N PRO A 260 -3.72 4.56 -8.71
CA PRO A 260 -3.36 5.07 -7.41
C PRO A 260 -4.63 5.43 -6.63
N ALA A 261 -4.64 5.10 -5.34
CA ALA A 261 -5.80 5.26 -4.47
C ALA A 261 -5.45 6.12 -3.26
N LEU A 262 -6.44 6.84 -2.75
CA LEU A 262 -6.31 7.68 -1.58
C LEU A 262 -6.49 6.80 -0.34
N LYS A 263 -5.44 6.65 0.47
CA LYS A 263 -5.51 5.79 1.66
C LYS A 263 -6.22 6.46 2.85
N THR A 264 -6.30 7.78 2.83
CA THR A 264 -6.64 8.60 3.99
C THR A 264 -7.56 9.76 3.62
N TYR A 265 -7.73 10.74 4.49
CA TYR A 265 -8.61 11.88 4.22
C TYR A 265 -7.99 12.90 3.25
N GLU A 266 -8.88 13.58 2.54
CA GLU A 266 -8.60 14.79 1.77
C GLU A 266 -8.10 15.91 2.68
N ARG A 267 -7.26 16.79 2.13
CA ARG A 267 -6.68 17.92 2.88
C ARG A 267 -5.99 18.89 1.93
N VAL A 268 -5.74 20.09 2.44
CA VAL A 268 -4.91 21.11 1.81
C VAL A 268 -3.64 21.26 2.63
N ILE A 269 -2.49 21.32 1.96
CA ILE A 269 -1.17 21.40 2.59
C ILE A 269 -0.45 22.62 2.03
N GLY A 270 0.10 23.47 2.90
CA GLY A 270 0.94 24.58 2.48
C GLY A 270 2.29 24.08 1.94
N ILE A 271 2.79 24.73 0.90
CA ILE A 271 4.12 24.49 0.33
C ILE A 271 4.89 25.81 0.23
N SER A 272 6.21 25.71 0.09
CA SER A 272 7.07 26.87 -0.10
C SER A 272 6.81 27.57 -1.42
N ASN A 273 7.11 28.88 -1.48
CA ASN A 273 7.06 29.65 -2.73
C ASN A 273 8.09 29.13 -3.73
N GLN A 274 9.26 28.67 -3.26
CA GLN A 274 10.29 28.05 -4.10
C GLN A 274 9.76 26.79 -4.81
N LEU A 275 9.04 25.92 -4.08
CA LEU A 275 8.45 24.72 -4.68
C LEU A 275 7.33 25.08 -5.68
N TYR A 276 6.57 26.14 -5.40
CA TYR A 276 5.57 26.65 -6.33
C TYR A 276 6.19 27.17 -7.64
N GLU A 277 7.30 27.91 -7.56
CA GLU A 277 8.04 28.38 -8.74
C GLU A 277 8.54 27.22 -9.62
N ILE A 278 9.09 26.17 -9.00
CA ILE A 278 9.51 24.95 -9.68
C ILE A 278 8.31 24.26 -10.37
N TYR A 279 7.16 24.23 -9.69
CA TYR A 279 5.93 23.69 -10.24
C TYR A 279 5.45 24.47 -11.47
N GLU A 280 5.44 25.80 -11.41
CA GLU A 280 5.08 26.68 -12.54
C GLU A 280 6.02 26.48 -13.73
N GLU A 281 7.34 26.43 -13.49
CA GLU A 281 8.32 26.14 -14.53
C GLU A 281 8.06 24.76 -15.17
N TYR A 282 7.83 23.75 -14.34
CA TYR A 282 7.51 22.40 -14.83
C TYR A 282 6.26 22.40 -15.70
N LEU A 283 5.17 23.08 -15.29
CA LEU A 283 3.95 23.15 -16.09
C LEU A 283 4.16 23.86 -17.43
N ARG A 284 4.90 24.98 -17.41
CA ARG A 284 5.10 25.84 -18.58
C ARG A 284 6.03 25.20 -19.61
N GLU A 285 7.16 24.65 -19.17
CA GLU A 285 8.24 24.26 -20.07
C GLU A 285 8.41 22.75 -20.22
N TRP A 286 8.19 21.97 -19.16
CA TRP A 286 8.68 20.58 -19.09
C TRP A 286 7.59 19.51 -19.10
N ARG A 287 6.36 19.83 -18.68
CA ARG A 287 5.28 18.85 -18.54
C ARG A 287 4.85 18.26 -19.88
N ARG A 288 4.91 19.04 -20.97
CA ARG A 288 4.50 18.60 -22.31
C ARG A 288 5.65 17.84 -22.98
N PRO A 289 5.48 16.55 -23.33
CA PRO A 289 6.55 15.80 -23.97
C PRO A 289 7.01 16.43 -25.28
N PHE A 290 8.31 16.60 -25.45
CA PHE A 290 8.92 17.05 -26.69
C PHE A 290 9.39 15.84 -27.52
N ARG A 291 8.84 15.68 -28.72
CA ARG A 291 9.15 14.53 -29.60
C ARG A 291 9.12 14.94 -31.05
N LYS A 292 10.17 14.57 -31.80
CA LYS A 292 10.34 14.91 -33.22
C LYS A 292 10.19 16.42 -33.46
N GLY A 293 10.83 17.25 -32.63
CA GLY A 293 10.80 18.71 -32.76
C GLY A 293 9.50 19.39 -32.31
N ILE A 294 8.49 18.66 -31.81
CA ILE A 294 7.15 19.20 -31.54
C ILE A 294 6.70 18.86 -30.11
N ARG A 295 6.17 19.86 -29.39
CA ARG A 295 5.48 19.68 -28.09
C ARG A 295 4.16 18.94 -28.31
N LYS A 296 3.98 17.78 -27.66
CA LYS A 296 2.76 16.97 -27.79
C LYS A 296 1.66 17.48 -26.86
N LYS A 297 0.40 17.39 -27.31
CA LYS A 297 -0.77 17.62 -26.47
C LYS A 297 -0.84 16.55 -25.38
N VAL A 298 -1.17 16.96 -24.15
CA VAL A 298 -1.39 16.07 -23.02
C VAL A 298 -2.89 16.11 -22.72
N PRO A 299 -3.67 15.08 -23.11
CA PRO A 299 -5.13 15.08 -22.93
C PRO A 299 -5.56 14.76 -21.50
N PHE A 300 -4.60 14.58 -20.58
CA PHE A 300 -4.85 14.19 -19.19
C PHE A 300 -4.60 15.37 -18.25
N GLN A 301 -5.43 15.48 -17.21
CA GLN A 301 -5.34 16.54 -16.20
C GLN A 301 -4.26 16.27 -15.15
N TYR A 302 -3.81 15.02 -15.00
CA TYR A 302 -2.79 14.60 -14.02
C TYR A 302 -1.49 15.41 -14.10
N LEU A 303 -1.00 15.89 -12.95
CA LEU A 303 0.20 16.72 -12.86
C LEU A 303 1.44 16.01 -13.43
N PHE A 304 1.66 14.76 -12.98
CA PHE A 304 2.82 13.98 -13.38
C PHE A 304 2.53 13.07 -14.56
N ILE A 305 3.30 13.31 -15.63
CA ILE A 305 3.15 12.63 -16.91
C ILE A 305 4.46 11.89 -17.24
N SER A 306 4.31 10.71 -17.85
CA SER A 306 5.42 9.94 -18.42
C SER A 306 5.97 10.63 -19.68
N ASP A 307 7.13 10.18 -20.16
CA ASP A 307 7.67 10.72 -21.40
C ASP A 307 6.76 10.53 -22.63
N ARG A 308 5.80 9.61 -22.52
CA ARG A 308 4.81 9.26 -23.55
C ARG A 308 3.56 10.10 -23.49
N GLY A 309 3.46 11.06 -22.57
CA GLY A 309 2.26 11.87 -22.42
C GLY A 309 1.13 11.17 -21.64
N ARG A 310 1.39 9.99 -21.06
CA ARG A 310 0.41 9.25 -20.22
C ARG A 310 0.62 9.54 -18.74
N PRO A 311 -0.42 9.46 -17.89
CA PRO A 311 -0.29 9.64 -16.44
C PRO A 311 0.81 8.73 -15.86
N LEU A 312 1.65 9.28 -14.98
CA LEU A 312 2.75 8.54 -14.37
C LEU A 312 2.17 7.37 -13.54
N SER A 313 2.74 6.17 -13.72
CA SER A 313 2.30 4.96 -13.02
C SER A 313 3.03 4.77 -11.69
N LEU A 314 2.45 3.97 -10.79
CA LEU A 314 3.10 3.58 -9.53
C LEU A 314 4.46 2.92 -9.78
N ARG A 315 4.57 2.07 -10.82
CA ARG A 315 5.83 1.44 -11.20
C ARG A 315 6.85 2.45 -11.72
N ALA A 316 6.43 3.38 -12.57
CA ALA A 316 7.34 4.42 -13.06
C ALA A 316 7.85 5.31 -11.93
N LEU A 317 7.01 5.62 -10.95
CA LEU A 317 7.43 6.32 -9.74
C LEU A 317 8.42 5.50 -8.92
N SER A 318 8.16 4.21 -8.68
CA SER A 318 9.13 3.33 -8.01
C SER A 318 10.48 3.31 -8.72
N ASN A 319 10.50 3.18 -10.04
CA ASN A 319 11.74 3.17 -10.83
C ASN A 319 12.57 4.46 -10.67
N ILE A 320 11.95 5.63 -10.42
CA ILE A 320 12.68 6.87 -10.12
C ILE A 320 13.50 6.71 -8.84
N PHE A 321 12.86 6.21 -7.78
CA PHE A 321 13.52 6.02 -6.48
C PHE A 321 14.54 4.87 -6.54
N ASP A 322 14.22 3.78 -7.23
CA ASP A 322 15.13 2.64 -7.40
C ASP A 322 16.41 3.05 -8.15
N LEU A 323 16.31 3.89 -9.19
CA LEU A 323 17.48 4.38 -9.93
C LEU A 323 18.31 5.36 -9.09
N LEU A 324 17.68 6.31 -8.39
CA LEU A 324 18.39 7.20 -7.48
C LEU A 324 19.13 6.42 -6.39
N PHE A 325 18.44 5.45 -5.77
CA PHE A 325 19.03 4.58 -4.77
C PHE A 325 20.25 3.85 -5.31
N TYR A 326 20.11 3.23 -6.48
CA TYR A 326 21.18 2.49 -7.12
C TYR A 326 22.43 3.35 -7.38
N CYS A 327 22.25 4.57 -7.91
CA CYS A 327 23.37 5.48 -8.18
C CYS A 327 24.05 5.95 -6.88
N ILE A 328 23.25 6.34 -5.87
CA ILE A 328 23.79 6.76 -4.57
C ILE A 328 24.54 5.61 -3.89
N ASP A 329 23.98 4.41 -3.87
CA ASP A 329 24.62 3.24 -3.22
C ASP A 329 25.85 2.77 -3.99
N LYS A 330 25.89 2.96 -5.31
CA LYS A 330 27.10 2.68 -6.10
C LYS A 330 28.26 3.60 -5.71
N ASP A 331 27.99 4.90 -5.58
CA ASP A 331 29.02 5.91 -5.37
C ASP A 331 29.33 6.13 -3.87
N CYS A 332 28.37 5.84 -2.99
CA CYS A 332 28.44 5.95 -1.54
C CYS A 332 27.82 4.72 -0.84
N PRO A 333 28.47 3.53 -0.92
CA PRO A 333 27.88 2.28 -0.45
C PRO A 333 27.48 2.29 1.01
N GLY A 334 26.24 1.87 1.29
CA GLY A 334 25.75 1.68 2.66
C GLY A 334 25.44 2.96 3.44
N VAL A 335 25.64 4.15 2.85
CA VAL A 335 25.25 5.43 3.48
C VAL A 335 23.74 5.50 3.66
N ILE A 336 22.98 5.12 2.63
CA ILE A 336 21.51 5.03 2.70
C ILE A 336 21.10 3.56 2.63
N SER A 337 20.30 3.09 3.60
CA SER A 337 19.84 1.70 3.62
C SER A 337 18.68 1.41 2.65
N SER A 338 17.89 2.42 2.31
CA SER A 338 16.88 2.38 1.25
C SER A 338 16.44 3.78 0.88
N LEU A 339 15.84 3.91 -0.30
CA LEU A 339 15.18 5.14 -0.71
C LEU A 339 13.84 4.82 -1.37
N SER A 340 12.76 5.37 -0.81
CA SER A 340 11.40 5.23 -1.34
C SER A 340 10.53 6.43 -0.95
N PRO A 341 9.38 6.66 -1.62
CA PRO A 341 8.45 7.71 -1.21
C PRO A 341 7.99 7.57 0.25
N HIS A 342 7.98 6.34 0.78
CA HIS A 342 7.58 6.11 2.15
C HIS A 342 8.65 6.59 3.15
N ASP A 343 9.93 6.46 2.80
CA ASP A 343 11.04 6.94 3.63
C ASP A 343 11.01 8.49 3.69
N LEU A 344 10.72 9.16 2.57
CA LEU A 344 10.49 10.62 2.55
C LEU A 344 9.32 11.04 3.44
N ARG A 345 8.23 10.27 3.45
CA ARG A 345 7.10 10.55 4.37
C ARG A 345 7.46 10.37 5.85
N HIS A 346 8.28 9.37 6.20
CA HIS A 346 8.80 9.24 7.56
C HIS A 346 9.67 10.45 7.92
N THR A 347 10.53 10.86 6.99
CA THR A 347 11.39 12.04 7.11
C THR A 347 10.59 13.31 7.36
N PHE A 348 9.57 13.59 6.54
CA PHE A 348 8.64 14.69 6.77
C PHE A 348 7.99 14.63 8.16
N ALA A 349 7.47 13.46 8.56
CA ALA A 349 6.80 13.32 9.85
C ALA A 349 7.75 13.57 11.04
N THR A 350 8.99 13.09 10.94
CA THR A 350 10.06 13.36 11.92
C THR A 350 10.38 14.85 11.98
N ASN A 351 10.64 15.49 10.84
CA ASN A 351 11.05 16.89 10.79
C ASN A 351 9.92 17.84 11.19
N PHE A 352 8.68 17.57 10.78
CA PHE A 352 7.52 18.37 11.16
C PHE A 352 7.24 18.26 12.66
N LEU A 353 7.33 17.06 13.24
CA LEU A 353 7.14 16.88 14.68
C LEU A 353 8.24 17.59 15.48
N LYS A 354 9.50 17.48 15.02
CA LYS A 354 10.64 18.21 15.60
C LYS A 354 10.40 19.71 15.60
N TYR A 355 10.04 20.28 14.45
CA TYR A 355 9.75 21.71 14.31
C TYR A 355 8.65 22.18 15.27
N LEU A 356 7.54 21.45 15.36
CA LEU A 356 6.42 21.84 16.23
C LEU A 356 6.80 21.85 17.71
N ILE A 357 7.68 20.95 18.15
CA ILE A 357 8.08 20.86 19.56
C ILE A 357 9.22 21.82 19.88
N GLU A 358 10.24 21.89 19.03
CA GLU A 358 11.46 22.66 19.32
C GLU A 358 11.34 24.14 18.96
N GLU A 359 10.63 24.47 17.87
CA GLU A 359 10.53 25.84 17.36
C GLU A 359 9.19 26.50 17.69
N CYS A 360 8.11 25.72 17.78
CA CYS A 360 6.78 26.24 18.12
C CYS A 360 6.38 25.99 19.58
N ASP A 361 7.23 25.34 20.37
CA ASP A 361 7.02 25.04 21.80
C ASP A 361 5.68 24.33 22.09
N LEU A 362 5.22 23.48 21.17
CA LEU A 362 4.02 22.67 21.39
C LEU A 362 4.36 21.42 22.20
N ASP A 363 3.41 20.99 23.02
CA ASP A 363 3.54 19.70 23.69
C ASP A 363 3.42 18.53 22.68
N MET A 364 3.88 17.35 23.11
CA MET A 364 3.93 16.14 22.27
C MET A 364 2.56 15.70 21.76
N GLU A 365 1.48 15.93 22.51
CA GLU A 365 0.12 15.52 22.13
C GLU A 365 -0.44 16.46 21.07
N GLN A 366 -0.36 17.78 21.31
CA GLN A 366 -0.72 18.82 20.37
C GLN A 366 0.05 18.70 19.05
N ALA A 367 1.38 18.49 19.13
CA ALA A 367 2.22 18.33 17.96
C ALA A 367 1.84 17.08 17.14
N LYS A 368 1.51 15.97 17.81
CA LYS A 368 0.99 14.77 17.14
C LYS A 368 -0.36 15.01 16.49
N ASP A 369 -1.23 15.82 17.08
CA ASP A 369 -2.53 16.16 16.49
C ASP A 369 -2.40 17.01 15.23
N GLN A 370 -1.49 17.99 15.21
CA GLN A 370 -1.18 18.72 13.98
C GLN A 370 -0.60 17.79 12.92
N LEU A 371 0.32 16.89 13.32
CA LEU A 371 0.87 15.90 12.41
C LEU A 371 -0.22 14.97 11.85
N LYS A 372 -1.22 14.55 12.64
CA LYS A 372 -2.37 13.77 12.13
C LYS A 372 -3.12 14.53 11.05
N ARG A 373 -3.43 15.82 11.27
CA ARG A 373 -4.16 16.65 10.30
C ARG A 373 -3.40 16.75 8.98
N ILE A 374 -2.14 17.17 9.02
CA ILE A 374 -1.34 17.38 7.79
C ILE A 374 -1.02 16.07 7.05
N CYS A 375 -0.93 14.94 7.77
CA CYS A 375 -0.73 13.62 7.18
C CYS A 375 -2.03 12.92 6.74
N GLY A 376 -3.19 13.50 7.02
CA GLY A 376 -4.51 12.96 6.73
C GLY A 376 -4.91 11.77 7.62
N TRP A 377 -4.33 11.59 8.80
CA TRP A 377 -4.73 10.50 9.70
C TRP A 377 -6.01 10.81 10.48
N SER A 378 -6.73 9.76 10.90
CA SER A 378 -7.85 9.91 11.84
C SER A 378 -7.36 10.44 13.19
N ALA A 379 -8.22 11.14 13.94
CA ALA A 379 -7.90 11.66 15.27
C ALA A 379 -7.34 10.60 16.23
N ASN A 380 -7.86 9.37 16.17
CA ASN A 380 -7.47 8.26 17.05
C ASN A 380 -6.30 7.42 16.51
N SER A 381 -5.57 7.93 15.51
CA SER A 381 -4.49 7.19 14.85
C SER A 381 -3.22 7.15 15.70
N SER A 382 -2.62 5.96 15.85
CA SER A 382 -1.30 5.77 16.45
C SER A 382 -0.13 6.02 15.48
N MET A 383 -0.43 6.38 14.23
CA MET A 383 0.55 6.54 13.16
C MET A 383 1.62 7.62 13.41
N PRO A 384 1.35 8.76 14.09
CA PRO A 384 2.39 9.73 14.42
C PRO A 384 3.59 9.10 15.14
N SER A 385 3.34 8.28 16.16
CA SER A 385 4.39 7.60 16.93
C SER A 385 5.20 6.61 16.08
N LEU A 386 4.58 6.00 15.08
CA LEU A 386 5.26 5.06 14.16
C LEU A 386 6.06 5.80 13.08
N TYR A 387 5.53 6.92 12.57
CA TYR A 387 6.13 7.62 11.45
C TYR A 387 7.27 8.54 11.87
N ALA A 388 7.13 9.16 13.05
CA ALA A 388 8.16 10.00 13.66
C ALA A 388 8.96 9.24 14.74
N SER A 389 9.12 7.91 14.57
CA SER A 389 9.78 7.04 15.56
C SER A 389 11.19 7.51 15.91
N ARG A 390 11.96 7.99 14.92
CA ARG A 390 13.30 8.56 15.13
C ARG A 390 13.27 9.67 16.17
N TYR A 391 12.44 10.69 15.95
CA TYR A 391 12.38 11.86 16.83
C TYR A 391 12.02 11.44 18.26
N VAL A 392 11.03 10.56 18.40
CA VAL A 392 10.62 10.05 19.72
C VAL A 392 11.76 9.31 20.42
N ALA A 393 12.52 8.49 19.69
CA ALA A 393 13.66 7.77 20.24
C ALA A 393 14.84 8.69 20.59
N GLU A 394 15.18 9.63 19.73
CA GLU A 394 16.24 10.63 19.95
C GLU A 394 15.91 11.53 21.15
N SER A 395 14.69 12.04 21.21
CA SER A 395 14.20 12.85 22.33
C SER A 395 14.31 12.08 23.66
N ALA A 396 13.88 10.81 23.69
CA ALA A 396 14.01 9.96 24.88
C ALA A 396 15.47 9.75 25.29
N ASN A 397 16.38 9.55 24.33
CA ASN A 397 17.81 9.43 24.60
C ASN A 397 18.40 10.73 25.15
N ILE A 398 18.03 11.89 24.60
CA ILE A 398 18.48 13.21 25.09
C ILE A 398 18.03 13.42 26.54
N PHE A 399 16.77 13.12 26.87
CA PHE A 399 16.28 13.23 28.24
C PHE A 399 17.03 12.31 29.20
N ASN A 400 17.31 11.08 28.80
CA ASN A 400 18.12 10.17 29.61
C ASN A 400 19.55 10.68 29.79
N SER A 401 20.19 11.19 28.74
CA SER A 401 21.52 11.81 28.84
C SER A 401 21.53 12.99 29.81
N LYS A 402 20.55 13.90 29.73
CA LYS A 402 20.39 15.01 30.67
C LYS A 402 20.22 14.51 32.12
N ARG A 403 19.38 13.49 32.35
CA ARG A 403 19.19 12.87 33.67
C ARG A 403 20.50 12.27 34.22
N VAL A 404 21.28 11.59 33.37
CA VAL A 404 22.58 11.00 33.76
C VAL A 404 23.61 12.07 34.09
N CYS A 405 23.68 13.16 33.33
CA CYS A 405 24.58 14.28 33.64
C CYS A 405 24.23 14.96 34.97
N LEU A 406 22.94 15.18 35.25
CA LEU A 406 22.49 15.80 36.51
C LEU A 406 22.75 14.92 37.75
N THR A 407 22.73 13.60 37.59
CA THR A 407 22.96 12.64 38.69
C THR A 407 24.43 12.38 38.99
N ARG A 408 25.35 12.70 38.07
CA ARG A 408 26.80 12.61 38.30
C ARG A 408 27.41 13.87 38.92
N ASN A 409 26.69 15.00 38.86
CA ASN A 409 27.11 16.28 39.43
C ASN A 409 26.55 16.51 40.84
N LYS A 410 25.91 15.51 41.43
CA LYS A 410 25.53 15.40 42.85
C LYS A 410 26.33 14.28 43.46
#